data_AF-A0A7Y2DH75-F1
#
_entry.id   AF-A0A7Y2DH75-F1
#
_cell.length_a   1.000
_cell.length_b   1.000
_cell.length_c   1.000
_cell.angle_alpha   90.00
_cell.angle_beta   90.00
_cell.angle_gamma   90.00
#
_symmetry.space_group_name_H-M   'P 1'
#
loop_
_entity.id
_entity.type
_entity.pdbx_description
1 polymer ?
#
loop_
_entity_poly.entity_id
_entity_poly.type
_entity_poly.pdbx_seq_one_letter_code
_entity_poly.pdbx_strand_id
1 'polypeptide(L)'
;MAFLMMLCLSCSEDALNDSDFVAGETFTDSNIRVLLVDTLTVETSTMKFDSIITSTTTRMLVGKYTDPVFGTVQSSNYAELLPSTYILDTEAIYDSIVFYLKYDGYYYNDTLQTNGIHVKKLNEHLKPEDGENFYNTSTISYTDEDLGYINFTPRPLQTDSLTIRLNDSFGTALFQNLQNKTLTNSDEFTEYFMGVAFIPDVADNGSILGFSLSSSFMRLYFSKAEEDEQEQDYIDFIINTADSPIPFFNQITAEEPNDYLKRLTDQEINLSSSESENQSYIQSGIGIATRIQFPHIKSIYDIPGQGTILDAVLKIKPTEGSYNDQLLLRDNLSVY
;
A
#
# COMPACT_ATOMS: atom_id res chain seq x y z
N MET A 1 -54.13 -45.42 24.71
CA MET A 1 -54.43 -44.30 23.79
C MET A 1 -53.43 -43.19 24.04
N ALA A 2 -52.29 -43.25 23.36
CA ALA A 2 -51.33 -42.16 23.18
C ALA A 2 -50.40 -42.65 22.07
N PHE A 3 -50.72 -42.24 20.84
CA PHE A 3 -50.03 -42.68 19.63
C PHE A 3 -48.76 -41.84 19.47
N LEU A 4 -47.64 -42.55 19.32
CA LEU A 4 -46.30 -42.03 19.15
C LEU A 4 -46.21 -41.30 17.80
N MET A 5 -46.05 -39.97 17.82
CA MET A 5 -45.85 -39.16 16.62
C MET A 5 -44.34 -39.06 16.34
N MET A 6 -43.87 -39.89 15.42
CA MET A 6 -42.49 -39.86 14.91
C MET A 6 -42.46 -38.87 13.73
N LEU A 7 -41.93 -37.67 13.98
CA LEU A 7 -41.59 -36.69 12.94
C LEU A 7 -40.23 -37.08 12.35
N CYS A 8 -40.25 -37.62 11.13
CA CYS A 8 -39.04 -37.77 10.34
C CYS A 8 -38.53 -36.38 9.92
N LEU A 9 -37.43 -35.94 10.51
CA LEU A 9 -36.60 -34.88 9.94
C LEU A 9 -35.84 -35.48 8.76
N SER A 10 -36.28 -35.18 7.55
CA SER A 10 -35.46 -35.33 6.35
C SER A 10 -34.53 -34.13 6.27
N CYS A 11 -33.26 -34.29 6.65
CA CYS A 11 -32.21 -33.40 6.19
C CYS A 11 -31.94 -33.73 4.71
N SER A 12 -32.42 -32.90 3.78
CA SER A 12 -31.74 -32.78 2.49
C SER A 12 -30.57 -31.84 2.70
N GLU A 13 -29.36 -32.39 2.73
CA GLU A 13 -28.16 -31.62 2.43
C GLU A 13 -28.18 -31.36 0.92
N ASP A 14 -28.91 -30.32 0.50
CA ASP A 14 -28.72 -29.76 -0.84
C ASP A 14 -27.39 -29.00 -0.80
N ALA A 15 -26.32 -29.73 -1.14
CA ALA A 15 -25.03 -29.16 -1.44
C ALA A 15 -25.19 -28.17 -2.60
N LEU A 16 -25.18 -26.89 -2.27
CA LEU A 16 -24.96 -25.80 -3.21
C LEU A 16 -23.52 -25.94 -3.74
N ASN A 17 -23.37 -26.11 -5.05
CA ASN A 17 -22.12 -26.28 -5.82
C ASN A 17 -21.60 -27.71 -6.00
N ASP A 18 -22.42 -28.59 -6.58
CA ASP A 18 -21.87 -29.67 -7.40
C ASP A 18 -22.03 -29.31 -8.87
N SER A 19 -20.95 -28.82 -9.47
CA SER A 19 -20.84 -28.51 -10.89
C SER A 19 -20.00 -29.57 -11.62
N ASP A 20 -20.14 -30.85 -11.26
CA ASP A 20 -19.51 -31.93 -12.02
C ASP A 20 -20.33 -32.26 -13.28
N PHE A 21 -20.05 -31.49 -14.33
CA PHE A 21 -20.62 -31.68 -15.66
C PHE A 21 -19.86 -32.78 -16.42
N VAL A 22 -20.23 -34.05 -16.19
CA VAL A 22 -19.63 -35.19 -16.93
C VAL A 22 -20.33 -35.35 -18.28
N ALA A 23 -19.64 -34.96 -19.35
CA ALA A 23 -20.11 -35.12 -20.73
C ALA A 23 -19.96 -36.57 -21.22
N GLY A 24 -21.09 -37.30 -21.36
CA GLY A 24 -21.13 -38.64 -21.95
C GLY A 24 -22.53 -39.26 -21.93
N GLU A 25 -22.82 -40.08 -22.97
CA GLU A 25 -23.97 -40.95 -23.36
C GLU A 25 -25.41 -40.69 -22.84
N THR A 26 -25.63 -40.04 -21.70
CA THR A 26 -26.93 -39.59 -21.18
C THR A 26 -27.46 -38.31 -21.87
N PHE A 27 -26.70 -37.77 -22.83
CA PHE A 27 -27.03 -36.55 -23.59
C PHE A 27 -28.08 -36.75 -24.69
N THR A 28 -28.43 -37.98 -25.03
CA THR A 28 -29.32 -38.24 -26.18
C THR A 28 -30.80 -37.95 -25.90
N ASP A 29 -31.20 -37.85 -24.62
CA ASP A 29 -32.58 -37.57 -24.20
C ASP A 29 -32.72 -36.27 -23.35
N SER A 30 -31.66 -35.49 -23.21
CA SER A 30 -31.67 -34.24 -22.43
C SER A 30 -31.73 -33.01 -23.34
N ASN A 31 -32.72 -32.13 -23.10
CA ASN A 31 -32.89 -30.86 -23.81
C ASN A 31 -31.85 -29.81 -23.36
N ILE A 32 -30.57 -30.12 -23.48
CA ILE A 32 -29.48 -29.20 -23.15
C ILE A 32 -29.24 -28.29 -24.34
N ARG A 33 -29.37 -26.98 -24.12
CA ARG A 33 -29.10 -25.94 -25.10
C ARG A 33 -27.86 -25.16 -24.66
N VAL A 34 -26.78 -25.25 -25.44
CA VAL A 34 -25.62 -24.39 -25.26
C VAL A 34 -25.82 -23.13 -26.09
N LEU A 35 -25.67 -21.97 -25.46
CA LEU A 35 -25.78 -20.66 -26.09
C LEU A 35 -24.45 -19.93 -25.98
N LEU A 36 -23.93 -19.49 -27.13
CA LEU A 36 -22.78 -18.62 -27.20
C LEU A 36 -23.27 -17.18 -27.42
N VAL A 37 -22.91 -16.28 -26.52
CA VAL A 37 -23.12 -14.84 -26.69
C VAL A 37 -21.76 -14.23 -27.02
N ASP A 38 -21.55 -13.88 -28.29
CA ASP A 38 -20.25 -13.42 -28.79
C ASP A 38 -20.04 -11.90 -28.60
N THR A 39 -21.13 -11.12 -28.59
CA THR A 39 -21.05 -9.65 -28.48
C THR A 39 -21.99 -9.12 -27.41
N LEU A 40 -21.40 -8.45 -26.42
CA LEU A 40 -22.08 -7.61 -25.44
C LEU A 40 -21.55 -6.18 -25.58
N THR A 41 -22.43 -5.19 -25.43
CA THR A 41 -21.99 -3.79 -25.31
C THR A 41 -21.25 -3.63 -23.99
N VAL A 42 -20.01 -3.14 -24.08
CA VAL A 42 -19.17 -2.81 -22.93
C VAL A 42 -18.80 -1.33 -23.03
N GLU A 43 -19.03 -0.60 -21.95
CA GLU A 43 -18.65 0.79 -21.81
C GLU A 43 -17.56 0.89 -20.74
N THR A 44 -16.48 1.61 -21.06
CA THR A 44 -15.38 1.86 -20.13
C THR A 44 -15.29 3.35 -19.82
N SER A 45 -15.04 3.66 -18.56
CA SER A 45 -14.81 5.03 -18.10
C SER A 45 -13.72 5.04 -17.03
N THR A 46 -13.12 6.20 -16.81
CA THR A 46 -12.19 6.45 -15.71
C THR A 46 -12.89 7.23 -14.62
N MET A 47 -12.72 6.82 -13.37
CA MET A 47 -13.18 7.54 -12.18
C MET A 47 -12.02 7.74 -11.21
N LYS A 48 -12.15 8.71 -10.31
CA LYS A 48 -11.17 9.00 -9.27
C LYS A 48 -11.83 8.92 -7.90
N PHE A 49 -11.29 8.13 -6.98
CA PHE A 49 -11.70 8.17 -5.58
C PHE A 49 -11.23 9.47 -4.92
N ASP A 50 -12.05 10.05 -4.04
CA ASP A 50 -11.68 11.25 -3.28
C ASP A 50 -10.43 11.00 -2.42
N SER A 51 -10.41 9.84 -1.76
CA SER A 51 -9.29 9.37 -0.94
C SER A 51 -9.30 7.85 -0.83
N ILE A 52 -8.15 7.27 -0.49
CA ILE A 52 -7.98 5.83 -0.27
C ILE A 52 -7.25 5.61 1.04
N ILE A 53 -7.76 4.70 1.86
CA ILE A 53 -7.13 4.31 3.12
C ILE A 53 -5.75 3.70 2.85
N THR A 54 -4.71 4.25 3.47
CA THR A 54 -3.33 3.76 3.35
C THR A 54 -2.70 3.32 4.67
N SER A 55 -3.39 3.54 5.80
CA SER A 55 -2.94 3.12 7.15
C SER A 55 -3.02 1.62 7.41
N THR A 56 -3.81 0.87 6.63
CA THR A 56 -3.97 -0.59 6.80
C THR A 56 -2.98 -1.41 6.00
N THR A 57 -2.03 -0.75 5.33
CA THR A 57 -1.04 -1.40 4.47
C THR A 57 0.16 -1.89 5.28
N THR A 58 0.81 -2.97 4.83
CA THR A 58 2.03 -3.52 5.44
C THR A 58 3.32 -3.02 4.78
N ARG A 59 3.20 -2.04 3.87
CA ARG A 59 4.27 -1.51 3.03
C ARG A 59 4.39 -0.01 3.22
N MET A 60 5.61 0.45 3.46
CA MET A 60 6.00 1.86 3.36
C MET A 60 6.37 2.14 1.90
N LEU A 61 5.84 3.20 1.31
CA LEU A 61 6.08 3.61 -0.07
C LEU A 61 6.78 4.97 -0.08
N VAL A 62 7.96 5.02 -0.68
CA VAL A 62 8.73 6.26 -0.80
C VAL A 62 9.31 6.36 -2.20
N GLY A 63 9.17 7.53 -2.82
CA GLY A 63 9.78 7.81 -4.12
C GLY A 63 8.95 8.77 -4.96
N LYS A 64 9.52 9.15 -6.10
CA LYS A 64 8.92 10.13 -6.99
C LYS A 64 9.26 9.81 -8.44
N TYR A 65 8.29 9.97 -9.33
CA TYR A 65 8.48 9.85 -10.76
C TYR A 65 7.54 10.76 -11.54
N THR A 66 7.89 11.06 -12.79
CA THR A 66 7.04 11.76 -13.74
C THR A 66 6.54 10.77 -14.78
N ASP A 67 5.23 10.78 -14.99
CA ASP A 67 4.53 9.98 -15.98
C ASP A 67 3.74 10.86 -16.94
N PRO A 68 3.72 10.56 -18.25
CA PRO A 68 3.00 11.38 -19.24
C PRO A 68 1.48 11.46 -19.04
N VAL A 69 0.89 10.48 -18.36
CA VAL A 69 -0.57 10.39 -18.13
C VAL A 69 -0.92 10.94 -16.75
N PHE A 70 -0.24 10.45 -15.71
CA PHE A 70 -0.56 10.77 -14.31
C PHE A 70 0.17 12.01 -13.79
N GLY A 71 1.10 12.56 -14.56
CA GLY A 71 1.89 13.72 -14.15
C GLY A 71 3.00 13.32 -13.18
N THR A 72 3.33 14.21 -12.25
CA THR A 72 4.34 13.92 -11.23
C THR A 72 3.70 13.21 -10.04
N VAL A 73 4.01 11.93 -9.89
CA VAL A 73 3.53 11.10 -8.78
C VAL A 73 4.60 11.04 -7.70
N GLN A 74 4.18 11.31 -6.46
CA GLN A 74 5.04 11.28 -5.29
C GLN A 74 4.42 10.39 -4.22
N SER A 75 5.25 9.57 -3.57
CA SER A 75 4.89 8.84 -2.37
C SER A 75 5.82 9.21 -1.22
N SER A 76 5.22 9.59 -0.11
CA SER A 76 5.89 9.85 1.16
C SER A 76 5.31 8.93 2.23
N ASN A 77 6.13 8.54 3.20
CA ASN A 77 5.69 7.71 4.31
C ASN A 77 5.79 8.43 5.64
N TYR A 78 4.84 8.18 6.55
CA TYR A 78 4.82 8.74 7.89
C TYR A 78 4.56 7.61 8.88
N ALA A 79 5.34 7.56 9.96
CA ALA A 79 5.29 6.47 10.93
C ALA A 79 5.72 6.94 12.33
N GLU A 80 4.98 6.50 13.34
CA GLU A 80 5.43 6.56 14.73
C GLU A 80 6.34 5.37 15.03
N LEU A 81 7.33 5.57 15.90
CA LEU A 81 8.25 4.53 16.36
C LEU A 81 8.07 4.31 17.86
N LEU A 82 8.31 3.09 18.33
CA LEU A 82 8.39 2.77 19.76
C LEU A 82 9.69 1.99 20.05
N PRO A 83 10.42 2.32 21.12
CA PRO A 83 11.60 1.56 21.51
C PRO A 83 11.22 0.17 22.04
N SER A 84 12.10 -0.80 21.82
CA SER A 84 11.99 -2.15 22.38
C SER A 84 12.21 -2.18 23.90
N THR A 85 12.92 -1.19 24.44
CA THR A 85 13.18 -1.01 25.87
C THR A 85 13.41 0.47 26.20
N TYR A 86 13.00 0.87 27.40
CA TYR A 86 13.27 2.20 27.97
C TYR A 86 14.44 2.20 28.95
N ILE A 87 15.07 1.05 29.15
CA ILE A 87 16.13 0.86 30.13
C ILE A 87 17.47 0.94 29.40
N LEU A 88 18.29 1.87 29.83
CA LEU A 88 19.65 2.06 29.35
C LEU A 88 20.60 2.20 30.54
N ASP A 89 21.80 1.64 30.40
CA ASP A 89 22.82 1.68 31.43
C ASP A 89 23.38 3.09 31.63
N THR A 90 23.67 3.45 32.87
CA THR A 90 24.26 4.75 33.22
C THR A 90 25.72 4.87 32.76
N GLU A 91 26.41 3.76 32.55
CA GLU A 91 27.79 3.74 32.05
C GLU A 91 27.89 3.57 30.53
N ALA A 92 26.77 3.37 29.84
CA ALA A 92 26.75 3.29 28.39
C ALA A 92 27.16 4.62 27.74
N ILE A 93 27.78 4.53 26.58
CA ILE A 93 28.23 5.67 25.77
C ILE A 93 27.58 5.55 24.38
N TYR A 94 26.96 6.63 23.92
CA TYR A 94 26.36 6.72 22.59
C TYR A 94 27.42 6.54 21.49
N ASP A 95 27.12 5.71 20.49
CA ASP A 95 27.97 5.51 19.31
C ASP A 95 27.38 6.14 18.05
N SER A 96 26.17 5.71 17.66
CA SER A 96 25.52 6.16 16.43
C SER A 96 24.03 5.84 16.42
N ILE A 97 23.28 6.45 15.51
CA ILE A 97 21.89 6.12 15.25
C ILE A 97 21.64 5.98 13.75
N VAL A 98 20.91 4.93 13.37
CA VAL A 98 20.77 4.51 11.98
C VAL A 98 19.35 4.02 11.74
N PHE A 99 18.75 4.40 10.61
CA PHE A 99 17.49 3.84 10.15
C PHE A 99 17.76 2.75 9.10
N TYR A 100 17.14 1.58 9.29
CA TYR A 100 17.16 0.46 8.37
C TYR A 100 15.79 0.33 7.70
N LEU A 101 15.75 0.52 6.38
CA LEU A 101 14.57 0.33 5.56
C LEU A 101 14.71 -0.98 4.79
N LYS A 102 13.99 -2.02 5.22
CA LYS A 102 14.03 -3.35 4.61
C LYS A 102 13.23 -3.35 3.32
N TYR A 103 13.85 -3.66 2.18
CA TYR A 103 13.11 -3.80 0.92
C TYR A 103 12.12 -4.96 1.01
N ASP A 104 10.91 -4.76 0.48
CA ASP A 104 9.93 -5.84 0.34
C ASP A 104 9.79 -6.36 -1.11
N GLY A 105 10.67 -5.87 -1.98
CA GLY A 105 10.73 -6.23 -3.41
C GLY A 105 9.80 -5.42 -4.30
N TYR A 106 8.90 -4.59 -3.76
CA TYR A 106 8.06 -3.73 -4.57
C TYR A 106 8.85 -2.54 -5.12
N TYR A 107 8.65 -2.27 -6.41
CA TYR A 107 9.02 -1.03 -7.04
C TYR A 107 8.07 -0.70 -8.18
N TYR A 108 8.09 0.56 -8.60
CA TYR A 108 7.37 1.06 -9.76
C TYR A 108 8.21 2.13 -10.47
N ASN A 109 8.32 2.05 -11.79
CA ASN A 109 9.13 2.93 -12.66
C ASN A 109 10.66 2.66 -12.60
N ASP A 110 11.48 3.62 -13.03
CA ASP A 110 12.90 3.43 -13.34
C ASP A 110 13.80 3.37 -12.09
N THR A 111 14.33 2.18 -11.81
CA THR A 111 15.30 1.93 -10.71
C THR A 111 16.76 2.14 -11.13
N LEU A 112 17.01 2.56 -12.37
CA LEU A 112 18.34 2.98 -12.84
C LEU A 112 18.61 4.46 -12.55
N GLN A 113 17.56 5.25 -12.34
CA GLN A 113 17.70 6.61 -11.85
C GLN A 113 18.08 6.62 -10.38
N THR A 114 18.61 7.75 -9.96
CA THR A 114 18.91 8.04 -8.58
C THR A 114 17.63 8.41 -7.83
N ASN A 115 17.51 7.91 -6.59
CA ASN A 115 16.48 8.25 -5.62
C ASN A 115 17.14 8.86 -4.38
N GLY A 116 16.59 9.97 -3.90
CA GLY A 116 16.90 10.58 -2.62
C GLY A 116 15.79 10.36 -1.59
N ILE A 117 16.16 10.11 -0.33
CA ILE A 117 15.20 10.00 0.78
C ILE A 117 15.68 10.89 1.93
N HIS A 118 14.85 11.85 2.30
CA HIS A 118 14.96 12.67 3.50
C HIS A 118 14.20 12.00 4.64
N VAL A 119 14.85 11.84 5.78
CA VAL A 119 14.21 11.42 7.04
C VAL A 119 13.97 12.68 7.86
N LYS A 120 12.71 13.03 8.10
CA LYS A 120 12.29 14.22 8.84
C LYS A 120 11.68 13.83 10.19
N LYS A 121 11.79 14.70 11.19
CA LYS A 121 11.06 14.56 12.47
C LYS A 121 9.66 15.12 12.32
N LEU A 122 8.63 14.47 12.87
CA LEU A 122 7.26 15.00 12.89
C LEU A 122 7.12 16.12 13.94
N ASN A 123 6.31 17.13 13.61
CA ASN A 123 5.97 18.25 14.50
C ASN A 123 4.62 18.08 15.20
N GLU A 124 3.85 17.06 14.80
CA GLU A 124 2.54 16.75 15.36
C GLU A 124 2.35 15.24 15.47
N HIS A 125 1.44 14.86 16.38
CA HIS A 125 1.07 13.48 16.61
C HIS A 125 0.37 12.90 15.38
N LEU A 126 0.69 11.64 15.06
CA LEU A 126 0.01 10.89 14.02
C LEU A 126 -1.40 10.49 14.48
N LYS A 127 -2.35 11.42 14.33
CA LYS A 127 -3.77 11.19 14.60
C LYS A 127 -4.60 11.51 13.35
N PRO A 128 -5.42 10.57 12.84
CA PRO A 128 -6.26 10.84 11.68
C PRO A 128 -7.34 11.86 12.00
N GLU A 129 -7.68 12.71 11.02
CA GLU A 129 -8.65 13.80 11.19
C GLU A 129 -10.06 13.30 11.52
N ASP A 130 -10.45 12.16 10.93
CA ASP A 130 -11.73 11.50 11.17
C ASP A 130 -11.71 10.60 12.43
N GLY A 131 -10.55 10.43 13.06
CA GLY A 131 -10.34 9.56 14.21
C GLY A 131 -10.24 8.07 13.87
N GLU A 132 -10.34 7.67 12.60
CA GLU A 132 -10.41 6.27 12.18
C GLU A 132 -9.28 5.86 11.24
N ASN A 133 -9.03 6.60 10.16
CA ASN A 133 -8.12 6.16 9.10
C ASN A 133 -7.25 7.30 8.56
N PHE A 134 -6.05 6.95 8.14
CA PHE A 134 -5.26 7.82 7.26
C PHE A 134 -5.46 7.41 5.81
N TYR A 135 -5.39 8.41 4.95
CA TYR A 135 -5.60 8.27 3.53
C TYR A 135 -4.36 8.69 2.75
N ASN A 136 -4.31 8.33 1.46
CA ASN A 136 -3.27 8.79 0.53
C ASN A 136 -3.17 10.32 0.45
N THR A 137 -4.24 11.04 0.81
CA THR A 137 -4.31 12.51 0.82
C THR A 137 -4.06 13.12 2.20
N SER A 138 -3.91 12.33 3.27
CA SER A 138 -3.60 12.84 4.60
C SER A 138 -2.26 13.59 4.61
N THR A 139 -2.16 14.61 5.46
CA THR A 139 -0.96 15.44 5.60
C THR A 139 -0.55 15.49 7.06
N ILE A 140 0.75 15.36 7.34
CA ILE A 140 1.31 15.57 8.66
C ILE A 140 2.50 16.51 8.60
N SER A 141 2.58 17.46 9.51
CA SER A 141 3.68 18.44 9.57
C SER A 141 4.97 17.84 10.11
N TYR A 142 6.10 18.29 9.57
CA TYR A 142 7.44 17.82 9.91
C TYR A 142 8.47 18.96 9.87
N THR A 143 9.65 18.71 10.43
CA THR A 143 10.74 19.68 10.51
C THR A 143 11.35 19.98 9.14
N ASP A 144 11.80 21.22 8.92
CA ASP A 144 12.56 21.57 7.73
C ASP A 144 13.93 20.88 7.71
N GLU A 145 14.56 20.72 8.88
CA GLU A 145 15.84 20.03 9.02
C GLU A 145 15.70 18.50 8.88
N ASP A 146 16.66 17.88 8.20
CA ASP A 146 16.75 16.43 8.07
C ASP A 146 17.35 15.79 9.33
N LEU A 147 16.71 14.74 9.82
CA LEU A 147 17.36 13.78 10.71
C LEU A 147 18.44 13.00 9.97
N GLY A 148 18.20 12.65 8.71
CA GLY A 148 19.15 11.96 7.87
C GLY A 148 18.77 12.08 6.40
N TYR A 149 19.73 11.83 5.52
CA TYR A 149 19.52 11.85 4.08
C TYR A 149 20.37 10.78 3.43
N ILE A 150 19.82 10.13 2.40
CA ILE A 150 20.56 9.25 1.53
C ILE A 150 20.21 9.54 0.08
N ASN A 151 21.20 9.42 -0.79
CA ASN A 151 21.02 9.45 -2.22
C ASN A 151 21.63 8.17 -2.81
N PHE A 152 20.85 7.40 -3.57
CA PHE A 152 21.24 6.05 -3.99
C PHE A 152 20.59 5.63 -5.31
N THR A 153 21.14 4.60 -5.95
CA THR A 153 20.49 3.95 -7.09
C THR A 153 19.76 2.69 -6.60
N PRO A 154 18.43 2.58 -6.76
CA PRO A 154 17.66 1.50 -6.15
C PRO A 154 18.03 0.10 -6.67
N ARG A 155 18.05 -0.87 -5.75
CA ARG A 155 18.28 -2.31 -6.04
C ARG A 155 17.33 -3.20 -5.22
N PRO A 156 16.00 -3.01 -5.34
CA PRO A 156 15.01 -3.62 -4.43
C PRO A 156 14.93 -5.16 -4.47
N LEU A 157 15.51 -5.80 -5.51
CA LEU A 157 15.55 -7.25 -5.66
C LEU A 157 16.92 -7.88 -5.30
N GLN A 158 17.96 -7.07 -5.11
CA GLN A 158 19.34 -7.55 -4.88
C GLN A 158 19.87 -7.12 -3.51
N THR A 159 19.42 -5.97 -3.01
CA THR A 159 19.84 -5.43 -1.72
C THR A 159 18.81 -5.78 -0.67
N ASP A 160 19.30 -6.18 0.50
CA ASP A 160 18.45 -6.54 1.63
C ASP A 160 17.73 -5.33 2.24
N SER A 161 18.51 -4.35 2.67
CA SER A 161 18.03 -3.16 3.37
C SER A 161 18.78 -1.91 2.89
N LEU A 162 18.09 -0.78 2.87
CA LEU A 162 18.68 0.54 2.75
C LEU A 162 19.02 1.07 4.15
N THR A 163 20.20 1.67 4.30
CA THR A 163 20.72 2.13 5.59
C THR A 163 20.94 3.63 5.55
N ILE A 164 20.29 4.37 6.45
CA ILE A 164 20.36 5.83 6.52
C ILE A 164 20.89 6.22 7.89
N ARG A 165 22.11 6.77 7.96
CA ARG A 165 22.63 7.32 9.22
C ARG A 165 21.88 8.61 9.55
N LEU A 166 21.40 8.72 10.79
CA LEU A 166 20.78 9.96 11.27
C LEU A 166 21.81 10.81 12.01
N ASN A 167 21.47 12.07 12.25
CA ASN A 167 22.36 13.04 12.85
C ASN A 167 22.70 12.67 14.31
N ASP A 168 23.96 12.84 14.67
CA ASP A 168 24.45 12.42 15.98
C ASP A 168 23.90 13.31 17.10
N SER A 169 23.45 14.53 16.81
CA SER A 169 22.82 15.44 17.78
C SER A 169 21.46 14.91 18.26
N PHE A 170 20.60 14.44 17.35
CA PHE A 170 19.35 13.75 17.68
C PHE A 170 19.64 12.46 18.44
N GLY A 171 20.55 11.63 17.93
CA GLY A 171 20.89 10.36 18.58
C GLY A 171 21.42 10.54 20.01
N THR A 172 22.32 11.49 20.22
CA THR A 172 22.85 11.83 21.55
C THR A 172 21.76 12.34 22.48
N ALA A 173 20.88 13.22 22.00
CA ALA A 173 19.79 13.75 22.81
C ALA A 173 18.81 12.64 23.22
N LEU A 174 18.44 11.76 22.29
CA LEU A 174 17.56 10.62 22.57
C LEU A 174 18.22 9.65 23.57
N PHE A 175 19.49 9.31 23.36
CA PHE A 175 20.28 8.48 24.26
C PHE A 175 20.29 9.02 25.69
N GLN A 176 20.58 10.30 25.87
CA GLN A 176 20.62 10.96 27.18
C GLN A 176 19.25 10.95 27.86
N ASN A 177 18.16 11.14 27.11
CA ASN A 177 16.81 11.10 27.67
C ASN A 177 16.43 9.69 28.18
N LEU A 178 16.85 8.63 27.47
CA LEU A 178 16.70 7.24 27.94
C LEU A 178 17.59 6.97 29.16
N GLN A 179 18.87 7.33 29.10
CA GLN A 179 19.85 7.11 30.18
C GLN A 179 19.46 7.82 31.48
N ASN A 180 18.96 9.05 31.38
CA ASN A 180 18.50 9.85 32.52
C ASN A 180 17.09 9.45 33.01
N LYS A 181 16.48 8.40 32.44
CA LYS A 181 15.12 7.94 32.77
C LYS A 181 14.08 9.06 32.64
N THR A 182 14.24 9.91 31.63
CA THR A 182 13.26 10.92 31.26
C THR A 182 12.18 10.33 30.34
N LEU A 183 12.53 9.30 29.57
CA LEU A 183 11.61 8.53 28.73
C LEU A 183 11.54 7.11 29.29
N THR A 184 10.47 6.79 30.01
CA THR A 184 10.31 5.52 30.73
C THR A 184 9.15 4.66 30.24
N ASN A 185 8.27 5.23 29.40
CA ASN A 185 7.10 4.59 28.84
C ASN A 185 6.75 5.18 27.46
N SER A 186 5.77 4.58 26.78
CA SER A 186 5.33 4.97 25.44
C SER A 186 4.80 6.40 25.39
N ASP A 187 4.00 6.81 26.37
CA ASP A 187 3.37 8.14 26.38
C ASP A 187 4.43 9.25 26.45
N GLU A 188 5.43 9.09 27.33
CA GLU A 188 6.56 10.01 27.43
C GLU A 188 7.40 10.03 26.15
N PHE A 189 7.62 8.87 25.52
CA PHE A 189 8.38 8.76 24.29
C PHE A 189 7.68 9.40 23.11
N THR A 190 6.41 9.10 22.89
CA THR A 190 5.61 9.64 21.78
C THR A 190 5.44 11.16 21.91
N GLU A 191 5.36 11.70 23.13
CA GLU A 191 5.36 13.15 23.34
C GLU A 191 6.72 13.81 22.99
N TYR A 192 7.84 13.13 23.27
CA TYR A 192 9.18 13.62 22.91
C TYR A 192 9.48 13.47 21.40
N PHE A 193 9.05 12.36 20.81
CA PHE A 193 9.34 11.95 19.45
C PHE A 193 8.09 11.35 18.80
N MET A 194 7.28 12.23 18.21
CA MET A 194 5.99 11.92 17.59
C MET A 194 6.08 11.03 16.35
N GLY A 195 7.29 10.82 15.80
CA GLY A 195 7.55 9.93 14.68
C GLY A 195 8.50 10.50 13.65
N VAL A 196 8.53 9.84 12.49
CA VAL A 196 9.35 10.19 11.33
C VAL A 196 8.52 10.30 10.05
N ALA A 197 8.96 11.15 9.14
CA ALA A 197 8.53 11.14 7.74
C ALA A 197 9.69 10.77 6.81
N PHE A 198 9.40 9.98 5.79
CA PHE A 198 10.29 9.67 4.67
C PHE A 198 9.78 10.40 3.43
N ILE A 199 10.52 11.43 3.02
CA ILE A 199 10.14 12.31 1.93
C ILE A 199 11.12 12.09 0.77
N PRO A 200 10.66 11.81 -0.46
CA PRO A 200 11.55 11.71 -1.61
C PRO A 200 12.15 13.07 -1.96
N ASP A 201 13.33 13.08 -2.58
CA ASP A 201 13.97 14.32 -3.00
C ASP A 201 13.13 15.02 -4.09
N VAL A 202 13.04 16.35 -4.02
CA VAL A 202 12.21 17.15 -4.95
C VAL A 202 12.73 17.03 -6.38
N ALA A 203 14.03 16.83 -6.57
CA ALA A 203 14.65 16.68 -7.89
C ALA A 203 14.51 15.27 -8.48
N ASP A 204 13.97 14.30 -7.73
CA ASP A 204 13.85 12.92 -8.17
C ASP A 204 12.86 12.76 -9.34
N ASN A 205 13.24 11.89 -10.27
CA ASN A 205 12.39 11.34 -11.31
C ASN A 205 12.78 9.87 -11.54
N GLY A 206 12.70 9.08 -10.47
CA GLY A 206 13.14 7.69 -10.45
C GLY A 206 11.99 6.72 -10.26
N SER A 207 11.99 6.02 -9.14
CA SER A 207 11.01 4.98 -8.84
C SER A 207 10.31 5.21 -7.50
N ILE A 208 9.12 4.63 -7.33
CA ILE A 208 8.55 4.39 -6.00
C ILE A 208 9.05 3.04 -5.51
N LEU A 209 9.54 2.99 -4.28
CA LEU A 209 10.08 1.79 -3.64
C LEU A 209 9.20 1.36 -2.47
N GLY A 210 9.05 0.06 -2.31
CA GLY A 210 8.38 -0.55 -1.16
C GLY A 210 9.36 -1.03 -0.11
N PHE A 211 9.07 -0.69 1.14
CA PHE A 211 9.77 -1.18 2.31
C PHE A 211 8.81 -1.86 3.27
N SER A 212 9.28 -2.90 3.96
CA SER A 212 8.49 -3.67 4.91
C SER A 212 8.23 -2.86 6.18
N LEU A 213 6.95 -2.71 6.55
CA LEU A 213 6.56 -2.07 7.81
C LEU A 213 7.12 -2.82 9.04
N SER A 214 7.01 -4.14 9.05
CA SER A 214 7.39 -4.98 10.20
C SER A 214 8.88 -5.21 10.35
N SER A 215 9.67 -4.96 9.31
CA SER A 215 11.10 -5.26 9.28
C SER A 215 11.99 -4.04 9.07
N SER A 216 11.40 -2.85 8.95
CA SER A 216 12.12 -1.58 8.99
C SER A 216 12.12 -1.03 10.41
N PHE A 217 13.25 -0.48 10.85
CA PHE A 217 13.43 -0.02 12.22
C PHE A 217 14.55 1.03 12.30
N MET A 218 14.50 1.86 13.33
CA MET A 218 15.63 2.70 13.73
C MET A 218 16.42 1.98 14.82
N ARG A 219 17.74 2.06 14.78
CA ARG A 219 18.63 1.45 15.77
C ARG A 219 19.57 2.50 16.34
N LEU A 220 19.59 2.56 17.66
CA LEU A 220 20.57 3.33 18.41
C LEU A 220 21.64 2.38 18.93
N TYR A 221 22.88 2.61 18.53
CA TYR A 221 24.05 1.87 18.98
C TYR A 221 24.74 2.59 20.15
N PHE A 222 25.19 1.81 21.12
CA PHE A 222 25.96 2.29 22.26
C PHE A 222 26.96 1.24 22.70
N SER A 223 28.03 1.68 23.36
CA SER A 223 29.07 0.81 23.88
C SER A 223 29.16 0.91 25.40
N LYS A 224 29.56 -0.18 26.04
CA LYS A 224 29.91 -0.23 27.47
C LYS A 224 31.35 -0.69 27.63
N ALA A 225 32.03 -0.15 28.64
CA ALA A 225 33.36 -0.63 29.01
C ALA A 225 33.19 -1.86 29.92
N GLU A 226 33.70 -3.01 29.47
CA GLU A 226 33.97 -4.17 30.32
C GLU A 226 35.47 -4.24 30.65
N GLU A 227 35.87 -5.08 31.61
CA GLU A 227 37.19 -5.05 32.26
C GLU A 227 38.39 -4.90 31.29
N ASP A 228 38.33 -5.50 30.09
CA ASP A 228 39.39 -5.42 29.08
C ASP A 228 38.89 -5.10 27.64
N GLU A 229 37.58 -4.92 27.41
CA GLU A 229 36.99 -4.73 26.08
C GLU A 229 35.83 -3.72 26.06
N GLN A 230 35.52 -3.15 24.89
CA GLN A 230 34.28 -2.41 24.66
C GLN A 230 33.26 -3.34 24.02
N GLU A 231 32.15 -3.60 24.71
CA GLU A 231 31.02 -4.34 24.16
C GLU A 231 30.02 -3.37 23.54
N GLN A 232 29.66 -3.59 22.27
CA GLN A 232 28.61 -2.82 21.58
C GLN A 232 27.26 -3.50 21.75
N ASP A 233 26.26 -2.71 22.08
CA ASP A 233 24.86 -3.11 22.22
C ASP A 233 23.95 -2.08 21.50
N TYR A 234 22.64 -2.35 21.46
CA TYR A 234 21.69 -1.52 20.73
C TYR A 234 20.27 -1.51 21.30
N ILE A 235 19.54 -0.43 21.01
CA ILE A 235 18.09 -0.34 21.18
C ILE A 235 17.46 -0.18 19.81
N ASP A 236 16.50 -1.05 19.49
CA ASP A 236 15.67 -0.94 18.30
C ASP A 236 14.40 -0.15 18.60
N PHE A 237 14.03 0.72 17.67
CA PHE A 237 12.77 1.44 17.63
C PHE A 237 12.00 0.93 16.42
N ILE A 238 10.95 0.18 16.70
CA ILE A 238 10.11 -0.45 15.69
C ILE A 238 8.96 0.46 15.33
N ILE A 239 8.41 0.31 14.13
CA ILE A 239 7.22 1.06 13.74
C ILE A 239 6.03 0.62 14.60
N ASN A 240 5.31 1.60 15.15
CA ASN A 240 4.18 1.34 16.02
C ASN A 240 3.00 0.77 15.20
N THR A 241 2.71 -0.51 15.46
CA THR A 241 1.53 -1.20 14.94
C THR A 241 0.61 -1.72 16.05
N ALA A 242 0.86 -1.29 17.29
CA ALA A 242 0.12 -1.76 18.47
C ALA A 242 -1.10 -0.89 18.77
N ASP A 243 -1.03 0.39 18.40
CA ASP A 243 -2.11 1.35 18.64
C ASP A 243 -3.22 1.30 17.59
N SER A 244 -4.40 1.81 17.98
CA SER A 244 -5.57 1.92 17.12
C SER A 244 -6.14 3.34 17.24
N PRO A 245 -6.23 4.12 16.15
CA PRO A 245 -5.76 3.78 14.80
C PRO A 245 -4.24 3.64 14.71
N ILE A 246 -3.76 2.83 13.77
CA ILE A 246 -2.31 2.63 13.57
C ILE A 246 -1.70 3.98 13.14
N PRO A 247 -0.69 4.52 13.86
CA PRO A 247 -0.04 5.79 13.55
C PRO A 247 0.97 5.61 12.41
N PHE A 248 0.44 5.29 11.23
CA PHE A 248 1.19 4.96 10.04
C PHE A 248 0.35 5.26 8.79
N PHE A 249 0.95 5.85 7.75
CA PHE A 249 0.33 5.92 6.43
C PHE A 249 1.30 6.24 5.31
N ASN A 250 0.85 5.99 4.07
CA ASN A 250 1.50 6.47 2.86
C ASN A 250 0.69 7.62 2.29
N GLN A 251 1.31 8.77 2.13
CA GLN A 251 0.77 9.86 1.33
C GLN A 251 1.16 9.62 -0.12
N ILE A 252 0.19 9.61 -1.04
CA ILE A 252 0.45 9.40 -2.47
C ILE A 252 -0.33 10.45 -3.25
N THR A 253 0.41 11.35 -3.89
CA THR A 253 -0.14 12.48 -4.65
C THR A 253 0.27 12.42 -6.11
N ALA A 254 -0.52 13.06 -6.96
CA ALA A 254 -0.20 13.29 -8.36
C ALA A 254 -0.50 14.75 -8.72
N GLU A 255 0.46 15.40 -9.38
CA GLU A 255 0.35 16.79 -9.83
C GLU A 255 0.48 16.85 -11.36
N GLU A 256 -0.28 17.76 -11.97
CA GLU A 256 -0.27 17.99 -13.43
C GLU A 256 -0.47 16.72 -14.28
N PRO A 257 -1.55 15.94 -14.06
CA PRO A 257 -1.88 14.83 -14.96
C PRO A 257 -2.30 15.37 -16.34
N ASN A 258 -2.53 14.48 -17.31
CA ASN A 258 -2.96 14.91 -18.64
C ASN A 258 -4.32 15.65 -18.61
N ASP A 259 -4.64 16.34 -19.72
CA ASP A 259 -5.85 17.17 -19.81
C ASP A 259 -7.16 16.39 -19.60
N TYR A 260 -7.16 15.10 -19.92
CA TYR A 260 -8.31 14.23 -19.68
C TYR A 260 -8.55 14.01 -18.19
N LEU A 261 -7.51 13.62 -17.45
CA LEU A 261 -7.59 13.32 -16.01
C LEU A 261 -7.76 14.58 -15.16
N LYS A 262 -7.34 15.76 -15.64
CA LYS A 262 -7.66 17.06 -15.01
C LYS A 262 -9.17 17.31 -14.85
N ARG A 263 -10.02 16.64 -15.64
CA ARG A 263 -11.49 16.73 -15.54
C ARG A 263 -12.07 15.95 -14.36
N LEU A 264 -11.32 15.01 -13.77
CA LEU A 264 -11.75 14.19 -12.64
C LEU A 264 -11.54 14.95 -11.32
N THR A 265 -12.36 15.98 -11.09
CA THR A 265 -12.28 16.83 -9.90
C THR A 265 -13.06 16.29 -8.70
N ASP A 266 -13.92 15.30 -8.90
CA ASP A 266 -14.79 14.69 -7.90
C ASP A 266 -15.13 13.25 -8.29
N GLN A 267 -15.41 12.39 -7.30
CA GLN A 267 -15.71 10.97 -7.49
C GLN A 267 -16.98 10.66 -8.28
N GLU A 268 -17.94 11.58 -8.39
CA GLU A 268 -19.15 11.38 -9.19
C GLU A 268 -18.86 11.49 -10.70
N ILE A 269 -17.74 12.13 -11.08
CA ILE A 269 -17.35 12.31 -12.47
C ILE A 269 -16.80 10.99 -13.03
N ASN A 270 -17.48 10.49 -14.06
CA ASN A 270 -17.03 9.36 -14.85
C ASN A 270 -16.59 9.89 -16.22
N LEU A 271 -15.29 9.84 -16.50
CA LEU A 271 -14.74 10.20 -17.80
C LEU A 271 -14.92 9.03 -18.77
N SER A 272 -15.85 9.15 -19.71
CA SER A 272 -16.06 8.12 -20.73
C SER A 272 -14.81 7.93 -21.56
N SER A 273 -14.47 6.67 -21.89
CA SER A 273 -13.32 6.39 -22.76
C SER A 273 -13.46 7.05 -24.14
N SER A 274 -14.68 7.24 -24.64
CA SER A 274 -14.95 7.97 -25.89
C SER A 274 -14.51 9.44 -25.85
N GLU A 275 -14.34 10.02 -24.66
CA GLU A 275 -13.87 11.39 -24.44
C GLU A 275 -12.37 11.45 -24.10
N SER A 276 -11.69 10.31 -24.07
CA SER A 276 -10.26 10.15 -23.79
C SER A 276 -9.62 9.16 -24.77
N GLU A 277 -9.85 9.39 -26.06
CA GLU A 277 -9.24 8.64 -27.17
C GLU A 277 -9.49 7.12 -27.15
N ASN A 278 -10.65 6.71 -26.63
CA ASN A 278 -11.04 5.32 -26.37
C ASN A 278 -10.13 4.61 -25.37
N GLN A 279 -9.60 5.35 -24.38
CA GLN A 279 -8.76 4.83 -23.31
C GLN A 279 -9.42 5.04 -21.95
N SER A 280 -9.12 4.14 -21.02
CA SER A 280 -9.38 4.32 -19.59
C SER A 280 -8.10 4.09 -18.81
N TYR A 281 -8.01 4.67 -17.62
CA TYR A 281 -6.77 4.72 -16.86
C TYR A 281 -6.90 3.98 -15.52
N ILE A 282 -5.78 3.46 -15.02
CA ILE A 282 -5.68 2.81 -13.71
C ILE A 282 -4.39 3.27 -13.03
N GLN A 283 -4.52 3.82 -11.83
CA GLN A 283 -3.43 4.07 -10.90
C GLN A 283 -4.02 4.04 -9.49
N SER A 284 -3.85 2.91 -8.80
CA SER A 284 -4.49 2.67 -7.50
C SER A 284 -3.97 3.56 -6.37
N GLY A 285 -2.69 3.91 -6.34
CA GLY A 285 -2.12 4.78 -5.29
C GLY A 285 -2.70 6.19 -5.25
N ILE A 286 -3.12 6.74 -6.39
CA ILE A 286 -3.75 8.06 -6.50
C ILE A 286 -5.27 8.01 -6.74
N GLY A 287 -5.86 6.82 -6.63
CA GLY A 287 -7.31 6.63 -6.70
C GLY A 287 -7.92 6.61 -8.10
N ILE A 288 -7.11 6.46 -9.15
CA ILE A 288 -7.63 6.34 -10.51
C ILE A 288 -7.99 4.89 -10.81
N ALA A 289 -9.24 4.66 -11.18
CA ALA A 289 -9.77 3.33 -11.51
C ALA A 289 -10.51 3.35 -12.85
N THR A 290 -10.46 2.22 -13.54
CA THR A 290 -11.32 1.95 -14.69
C THR A 290 -12.61 1.33 -14.21
N ARG A 291 -13.73 1.94 -14.60
CA ARG A 291 -15.07 1.39 -14.43
C ARG A 291 -15.51 0.72 -15.72
N ILE A 292 -15.93 -0.54 -15.61
CA ILE A 292 -16.45 -1.35 -16.72
C ILE A 292 -17.95 -1.52 -16.51
N GLN A 293 -18.75 -1.11 -17.49
CA GLN A 293 -20.20 -1.20 -17.46
C GLN A 293 -20.70 -2.09 -18.60
N PHE A 294 -21.67 -2.93 -18.27
CA PHE A 294 -22.38 -3.78 -19.23
C PHE A 294 -23.86 -3.34 -19.28
N PRO A 295 -24.22 -2.32 -20.08
CA PRO A 295 -25.55 -1.70 -20.02
C PRO A 295 -26.70 -2.69 -20.25
N HIS A 296 -26.44 -3.72 -21.05
CA HIS A 296 -27.46 -4.68 -21.49
C HIS A 296 -27.28 -6.08 -20.87
N ILE A 297 -26.44 -6.26 -19.85
CA ILE A 297 -26.17 -7.61 -19.29
C ILE A 297 -27.45 -8.33 -18.82
N LYS A 298 -28.47 -7.57 -18.40
CA LYS A 298 -29.76 -8.12 -17.96
C LYS A 298 -30.55 -8.78 -19.09
N SER A 299 -30.24 -8.53 -20.37
CA SER A 299 -30.89 -9.23 -21.49
C SER A 299 -30.61 -10.73 -21.50
N ILE A 300 -29.63 -11.21 -20.72
CA ILE A 300 -29.42 -12.64 -20.49
C ILE A 300 -30.67 -13.29 -19.87
N TYR A 301 -31.44 -12.56 -19.05
CA TYR A 301 -32.70 -13.05 -18.47
C TYR A 301 -33.83 -13.20 -19.49
N ASP A 302 -33.69 -12.63 -20.70
CA ASP A 302 -34.67 -12.79 -21.78
C ASP A 302 -34.54 -14.17 -22.47
N ILE A 303 -33.47 -14.91 -22.19
CA ILE A 303 -33.27 -16.28 -22.68
C ILE A 303 -34.25 -17.21 -21.95
N PRO A 304 -35.22 -17.83 -22.65
CA PRO A 304 -36.22 -18.67 -21.99
C PRO A 304 -35.60 -19.94 -21.38
N GLY A 305 -35.99 -20.24 -20.14
CA GLY A 305 -35.60 -21.47 -19.43
C GLY A 305 -34.75 -21.19 -18.19
N GLN A 306 -34.17 -22.25 -17.65
CA GLN A 306 -33.14 -22.18 -16.61
C GLN A 306 -31.80 -22.57 -17.25
N GLY A 307 -30.74 -21.85 -16.90
CA GLY A 307 -29.41 -22.09 -17.43
C GLY A 307 -28.34 -21.64 -16.43
N THR A 308 -27.13 -22.14 -16.64
CA THR A 308 -25.95 -21.73 -15.87
C THR A 308 -24.92 -21.10 -16.81
N ILE A 309 -24.11 -20.19 -16.29
CA ILE A 309 -23.00 -19.61 -17.04
C ILE A 309 -21.86 -20.62 -17.01
N LEU A 310 -21.50 -21.13 -18.18
CA LEU A 310 -20.38 -22.09 -18.32
C LEU A 310 -19.03 -21.37 -18.37
N ASP A 311 -18.96 -20.24 -19.06
CA ASP A 311 -17.75 -19.44 -19.21
C ASP A 311 -18.12 -17.98 -19.52
N ALA A 312 -17.30 -17.03 -19.05
CA ALA A 312 -17.45 -15.61 -19.31
C ALA A 312 -16.06 -14.95 -19.34
N VAL A 313 -15.65 -14.49 -20.52
CA VAL A 313 -14.33 -13.89 -20.74
C VAL A 313 -14.46 -12.50 -21.32
N LEU A 314 -13.98 -11.49 -20.59
CA LEU A 314 -13.76 -10.15 -21.11
C LEU A 314 -12.27 -9.98 -21.45
N LYS A 315 -11.97 -9.50 -22.66
CA LYS A 315 -10.60 -9.20 -23.09
C LYS A 315 -10.42 -7.69 -23.21
N ILE A 316 -9.67 -7.11 -22.28
CA ILE A 316 -9.19 -5.73 -22.35
C ILE A 316 -7.70 -5.77 -22.68
N LYS A 317 -7.24 -4.87 -23.55
CA LYS A 317 -5.84 -4.75 -23.92
C LYS A 317 -5.28 -3.42 -23.43
N PRO A 318 -4.06 -3.39 -22.86
CA PRO A 318 -3.37 -2.14 -22.62
C PRO A 318 -3.08 -1.45 -23.95
N THR A 319 -3.06 -0.13 -23.95
CA THR A 319 -2.68 0.66 -25.13
C THR A 319 -1.24 0.33 -25.53
N GLU A 320 -0.98 0.20 -26.82
CA GLU A 320 0.39 0.00 -27.32
C GLU A 320 1.30 1.15 -26.88
N GLY A 321 2.46 0.82 -26.32
CA GLY A 321 3.41 1.81 -25.80
C GLY A 321 3.10 2.36 -24.41
N SER A 322 1.98 1.97 -23.77
CA SER A 322 1.67 2.37 -22.39
C SER A 322 2.41 1.55 -21.32
N TYR A 323 3.28 0.62 -21.74
CA TYR A 323 4.06 -0.24 -20.89
C TYR A 323 5.43 -0.49 -21.52
N ASN A 324 6.45 -0.70 -20.69
CA ASN A 324 7.82 -0.98 -21.11
C ASN A 324 8.57 -1.65 -19.94
N ASP A 325 9.88 -1.80 -20.06
CA ASP A 325 10.71 -2.44 -19.02
C ASP A 325 10.71 -1.68 -17.67
N GLN A 326 10.34 -0.40 -17.66
CA GLN A 326 10.21 0.45 -16.47
C GLN A 326 8.76 0.49 -15.95
N LEU A 327 7.78 0.51 -16.86
CA LEU A 327 6.35 0.49 -16.59
C LEU A 327 5.77 -0.90 -16.90
N LEU A 328 6.10 -1.86 -16.05
CA LEU A 328 5.68 -3.24 -16.22
C LEU A 328 4.17 -3.40 -16.02
N LEU A 329 3.54 -4.19 -16.88
CA LEU A 329 2.18 -4.64 -16.66
C LEU A 329 2.15 -5.61 -15.48
N ARG A 330 1.12 -5.50 -14.65
CA ARG A 330 0.87 -6.48 -13.59
C ARG A 330 0.26 -7.73 -14.21
N ASP A 331 0.67 -8.90 -13.70
CA ASP A 331 0.09 -10.19 -14.11
C ASP A 331 -1.40 -10.28 -13.80
N ASN A 332 -1.84 -9.60 -12.72
CA ASN A 332 -3.23 -9.61 -12.26
C ASN A 332 -3.69 -8.19 -11.93
N LEU A 333 -4.98 -7.92 -12.15
CA LEU A 333 -5.69 -6.73 -11.71
C LEU A 333 -6.82 -7.15 -10.76
N SER A 334 -6.97 -6.43 -9.65
CA SER A 334 -8.10 -6.62 -8.76
C SER A 334 -9.35 -5.97 -9.34
N VAL A 335 -10.47 -6.68 -9.26
CA VAL A 335 -11.81 -6.17 -9.59
C VAL A 335 -12.59 -6.07 -8.28
N TYR A 336 -13.23 -4.93 -8.05
CA TYR A 336 -13.98 -4.62 -6.84
C TYR A 336 -15.44 -4.32 -7.14
#